data_AF-G5K209-F1
#
_entry.id   AF-G5K209-F1
#
_cell.length_a   1.000
_cell.length_b   1.000
_cell.length_c   1.000
_cell.angle_alpha   90.00
_cell.angle_beta   90.00
_cell.angle_gamma   90.00
#
_symmetry.space_group_name_H-M   'P 1'
#
loop_
_entity.id
_entity.type
_entity.pdbx_description
1 polymer ?
#
loop_
_entity_poly.entity_id
_entity_poly.type
_entity_poly.pdbx_seq_one_letter_code
_entity_poly.pdbx_strand_id
1 'polypeptide(L)'
;MNTKENAKELLQVEMNWVNKFSQKVKEHVDAKENRLATSYVERLCMARECLSQAHTELWEVSEGKLTDEEFELLSDAEIALHESMKVLAYFKENVSCNRK
;
A
#
# COMPACT_ATOMS: atom_id res chain seq x y z
N MET A 1 -23.01 4.41 10.11
CA MET A 1 -22.31 3.47 11.01
C MET A 1 -21.42 2.64 10.11
N ASN A 2 -20.10 2.78 10.20
CA ASN A 2 -19.21 1.82 9.51
C ASN A 2 -19.29 0.51 10.28
N THR A 3 -19.67 -0.55 9.57
CA THR A 3 -19.70 -1.90 10.13
C THR A 3 -18.28 -2.46 10.10
N LYS A 4 -18.01 -3.43 10.97
CA LYS A 4 -16.75 -4.17 10.95
C LYS A 4 -16.47 -4.82 9.59
N GLU A 5 -17.53 -5.32 8.95
CA GLU A 5 -17.45 -5.89 7.60
C GLU A 5 -17.02 -4.85 6.55
N ASN A 6 -17.60 -3.64 6.58
CA ASN A 6 -17.20 -2.57 5.66
C ASN A 6 -15.73 -2.19 5.86
N ALA A 7 -15.24 -2.17 7.11
CA ALA A 7 -13.84 -1.87 7.41
C ALA A 7 -12.90 -2.97 6.87
N LYS A 8 -13.27 -4.25 6.98
CA LYS A 8 -12.54 -5.38 6.38
C LYS A 8 -12.47 -5.25 4.86
N GLU A 9 -13.62 -5.03 4.20
CA GLU A 9 -13.69 -4.88 2.76
C GLU A 9 -12.84 -3.70 2.27
N LEU A 10 -12.94 -2.56 2.94
CA LEU A 10 -12.15 -1.37 2.63
C LEU A 10 -10.66 -1.66 2.75
N LEU A 11 -10.23 -2.29 3.85
CA LEU A 11 -8.83 -2.64 4.07
C LEU A 11 -8.27 -3.51 2.94
N GLN A 12 -9.06 -4.50 2.50
CA GLN A 12 -8.66 -5.39 1.42
C GLN A 12 -8.60 -4.68 0.06
N VAL A 13 -9.54 -3.78 -0.22
CA VAL A 13 -9.50 -2.93 -1.43
C VAL A 13 -8.26 -2.04 -1.45
N GLU A 14 -7.96 -1.34 -0.35
CA GLU A 14 -6.80 -0.45 -0.27
C GLU A 14 -5.48 -1.23 -0.36
N MET A 15 -5.42 -2.42 0.25
CA MET A 15 -4.25 -3.30 0.14
C MET A 15 -4.01 -3.72 -1.32
N ASN A 16 -5.06 -4.04 -2.06
CA ASN A 16 -4.97 -4.36 -3.49
C ASN A 16 -4.42 -3.18 -4.31
N TRP A 17 -4.80 -1.95 -3.98
CA TRP A 17 -4.25 -0.76 -4.64
C TRP A 17 -2.77 -0.56 -4.35
N VAL A 18 -2.34 -0.72 -3.10
CA VAL A 18 -0.92 -0.65 -2.72
C VAL A 18 -0.10 -1.69 -3.48
N ASN A 19 -0.57 -2.93 -3.53
CA ASN A 19 0.11 -4.01 -4.26
C ASN A 19 0.19 -3.71 -5.76
N LYS A 20 -0.92 -3.29 -6.37
CA LYS A 20 -1.00 -2.96 -7.80
C LYS A 20 -0.07 -1.81 -8.17
N PHE A 21 -0.06 -0.72 -7.40
CA PHE A 21 0.81 0.41 -7.69
C PHE A 21 2.27 0.10 -7.39
N SER A 22 2.56 -0.72 -6.38
CA SER A 22 3.92 -1.22 -6.13
C SER A 22 4.46 -2.01 -7.32
N GLN A 23 3.65 -2.88 -7.90
CA GLN A 23 4.01 -3.62 -9.12
C GLN A 23 4.24 -2.66 -10.29
N LYS A 24 3.34 -1.70 -10.52
CA LYS A 24 3.48 -0.72 -11.61
C LYS A 24 4.74 0.13 -11.49
N VAL A 25 5.09 0.56 -10.27
CA VAL A 25 6.34 1.28 -10.05
C VAL A 25 7.54 0.41 -10.48
N LYS A 26 7.62 -0.84 -10.02
CA LYS A 26 8.72 -1.76 -10.41
C LYS A 26 8.77 -1.95 -11.93
N GLU A 27 7.64 -2.28 -12.56
CA GLU A 27 7.54 -2.49 -14.02
C GLU A 27 8.09 -1.28 -14.81
N HIS A 28 7.69 -0.06 -14.43
CA HIS A 28 8.11 1.14 -15.15
C HIS A 28 9.54 1.58 -14.80
N VAL A 29 10.07 1.27 -13.60
CA VAL A 29 11.48 1.47 -13.27
C VAL A 29 12.35 0.54 -14.13
N ASP A 30 11.99 -0.74 -14.21
CA ASP A 30 12.74 -1.76 -14.96
C ASP A 30 12.73 -1.46 -16.47
N ALA A 31 11.61 -0.94 -16.99
CA ALA A 31 11.46 -0.47 -18.36
C ALA A 31 12.13 0.90 -18.64
N LYS A 32 12.74 1.55 -17.63
CA LYS A 32 13.35 2.90 -17.72
C LYS A 32 12.36 4.01 -18.12
N GLU A 33 11.07 3.82 -17.84
CA GLU A 33 9.98 4.77 -18.12
C GLU A 33 9.78 5.74 -16.96
N ASN A 34 10.81 6.56 -16.66
CA ASN A 34 10.91 7.36 -15.44
C ASN A 34 9.69 8.24 -15.14
N ARG A 35 9.07 8.85 -16.18
CA ARG A 35 7.88 9.71 -16.00
C ARG A 35 6.67 8.91 -15.55
N LEU A 36 6.45 7.71 -16.11
CA LEU A 36 5.37 6.82 -15.71
C LEU A 36 5.63 6.25 -14.32
N ALA A 37 6.86 5.80 -14.04
CA ALA A 37 7.25 5.35 -12.72
C ALA A 37 6.98 6.41 -11.64
N THR A 38 7.31 7.68 -11.91
CA THR A 38 7.06 8.81 -10.99
C THR A 38 5.55 9.00 -10.74
N SER A 39 4.72 8.96 -11.78
CA SER A 39 3.26 9.09 -11.62
C SER A 39 2.66 7.94 -10.79
N TYR A 40 3.18 6.72 -10.92
CA TYR A 40 2.76 5.60 -10.10
C TYR A 40 3.27 5.66 -8.66
N VAL A 41 4.42 6.30 -8.40
CA VAL A 41 4.89 6.57 -7.03
C VAL A 41 3.93 7.48 -6.29
N GLU A 42 3.43 8.55 -6.92
CA GLU A 42 2.43 9.44 -6.31
C GLU A 42 1.17 8.68 -5.93
N ARG A 43 0.67 7.81 -6.84
CA ARG A 43 -0.49 6.94 -6.57
C ARG A 43 -0.23 5.93 -5.47
N LEU A 44 0.95 5.34 -5.43
CA LEU A 44 1.36 4.42 -4.37
C LEU A 44 1.39 5.13 -3.01
N CYS A 45 1.92 6.34 -2.94
CA CYS A 45 1.93 7.12 -1.69
C CYS A 45 0.50 7.38 -1.18
N MET A 46 -0.42 7.81 -2.04
CA MET A 46 -1.82 8.01 -1.66
C MET A 46 -2.49 6.70 -1.21
N ALA A 47 -2.31 5.61 -1.96
CA ALA A 47 -2.87 4.31 -1.60
C ALA A 47 -2.33 3.79 -0.24
N ARG A 48 -1.06 4.08 0.09
CA ARG A 48 -0.49 3.74 1.40
C ARG A 48 -1.16 4.52 2.53
N GLU A 49 -1.46 5.80 2.32
CA GLU A 49 -2.20 6.60 3.31
C GLU A 49 -3.61 6.05 3.51
N CYS A 50 -4.33 5.72 2.42
CA CYS A 50 -5.64 5.09 2.49
C CYS A 50 -5.60 3.73 3.20
N LEU A 51 -4.63 2.87 2.88
CA LEU A 51 -4.43 1.58 3.54
C LEU A 51 -4.17 1.75 5.04
N SER A 52 -3.31 2.71 5.42
CA SER A 52 -3.04 3.00 6.82
C SER A 52 -4.28 3.49 7.57
N GLN A 53 -5.14 4.29 6.92
CA GLN A 53 -6.40 4.73 7.51
C GLN A 53 -7.38 3.58 7.70
N ALA A 54 -7.56 2.74 6.67
CA ALA A 54 -8.42 1.57 6.74
C ALA A 54 -7.94 0.57 7.81
N HIS A 55 -6.62 0.44 7.99
CA HIS A 55 -6.05 -0.41 9.03
C HIS A 55 -6.44 0.10 10.43
N THR A 56 -6.25 1.40 10.68
CA THR A 56 -6.67 2.03 11.94
C THR A 56 -8.17 1.90 12.16
N GLU A 57 -8.98 2.10 11.11
CA GLU A 57 -10.43 1.97 11.21
C GLU A 57 -10.86 0.56 11.63
N LEU A 58 -10.32 -0.49 10.98
CA LEU A 58 -10.63 -1.87 11.37
C LEU A 58 -10.20 -2.16 12.81
N TRP A 59 -9.03 -1.67 13.24
CA TRP A 59 -8.58 -1.81 14.62
C TRP A 59 -9.54 -1.16 15.62
N GLU A 60 -9.96 0.08 15.35
CA GLU A 60 -10.86 0.85 16.22
C GLU A 60 -12.25 0.23 16.33
N VAL A 61 -12.88 -0.12 15.21
CA VAL A 61 -14.22 -0.75 15.21
C VAL A 61 -14.20 -2.16 15.80
N SER A 62 -13.02 -2.80 15.84
CA SER A 62 -12.84 -4.09 16.50
C SER A 62 -12.68 -3.98 18.01
N GLU A 63 -12.41 -2.79 18.55
CA GLU A 63 -12.13 -2.57 19.99
C GLU A 63 -11.03 -3.51 20.52
N GLY A 64 -10.04 -3.85 19.69
CA GLY A 64 -8.99 -4.82 20.01
C GLY A 64 -9.44 -6.29 20.07
N LYS A 65 -10.69 -6.59 19.72
CA LYS A 65 -11.26 -7.95 19.65
C LYS A 65 -11.30 -8.43 18.21
N LEU A 66 -10.13 -8.75 17.69
CA LEU A 66 -9.96 -9.30 16.35
C LEU A 66 -10.27 -10.80 16.35
N THR A 67 -10.88 -11.27 15.28
CA THR A 67 -10.84 -12.70 14.90
C THR A 67 -9.48 -13.03 14.30
N ASP A 68 -9.16 -14.31 14.19
CA ASP A 68 -7.92 -14.76 13.53
C ASP A 68 -7.82 -14.22 12.10
N GLU A 69 -8.92 -14.26 11.34
CA GLU A 69 -8.99 -13.72 9.97
C GLU A 69 -8.71 -12.21 9.90
N GLU A 70 -9.25 -11.43 10.84
CA GLU A 70 -9.03 -9.98 10.88
C GLU A 70 -7.61 -9.64 11.32
N PHE A 71 -7.04 -10.42 12.24
CA PHE A 71 -5.65 -10.28 12.65
C PHE A 71 -4.69 -10.59 11.50
N GLU A 72 -4.94 -11.66 10.75
CA GLU A 72 -4.20 -11.99 9.54
C GLU A 72 -4.31 -10.86 8.50
N LEU A 73 -5.52 -10.33 8.29
CA LEU A 73 -5.74 -9.24 7.33
C LEU A 73 -4.99 -7.95 7.71
N LEU A 74 -4.99 -7.57 9.00
CA LEU A 74 -4.20 -6.43 9.48
C LEU A 74 -2.69 -6.68 9.32
N SER A 75 -2.23 -7.89 9.63
CA SER A 75 -0.83 -8.29 9.46
C SER A 75 -0.40 -8.21 7.98
N ASP A 76 -1.24 -8.68 7.06
CA ASP A 76 -1.00 -8.60 5.63
C ASP A 76 -0.95 -7.15 5.13
N ALA A 77 -1.82 -6.29 5.67
CA ALA A 77 -1.80 -4.85 5.37
C ALA A 77 -0.50 -4.19 5.85
N GLU A 78 0.01 -4.52 7.04
CA GLU A 78 1.29 -4.04 7.54
C GLU A 78 2.47 -4.52 6.67
N ILE A 79 2.43 -5.79 6.24
CA ILE A 79 3.42 -6.34 5.31
C ILE A 79 3.38 -5.59 3.97
N ALA A 80 2.20 -5.33 3.41
CA ALA A 80 2.05 -4.56 2.17
C ALA A 80 2.57 -3.12 2.31
N LEU A 81 2.30 -2.46 3.44
CA LEU A 81 2.86 -1.14 3.76
C LEU A 81 4.39 -1.18 3.84
N HIS A 82 4.97 -2.23 4.43
CA HIS A 82 6.41 -2.39 4.53
C HIS A 82 7.06 -2.69 3.17
N GLU A 83 6.49 -3.61 2.38
CA GLU A 83 7.00 -3.95 1.05
C GLU A 83 6.91 -2.77 0.08
N SER A 84 5.84 -1.97 0.16
CA SER A 84 5.73 -0.75 -0.65
C SER A 84 6.82 0.28 -0.31
N MET A 85 7.33 0.34 0.94
CA MET A 85 8.48 1.18 1.27
C MET A 85 9.75 0.72 0.55
N LYS A 86 9.96 -0.59 0.43
CA LYS A 86 11.09 -1.15 -0.34
C LYS A 86 10.98 -0.80 -1.81
N VAL A 87 9.77 -0.80 -2.38
CA VAL A 87 9.53 -0.35 -3.76
C VAL A 87 9.89 1.13 -3.94
N LEU A 88 9.52 1.98 -2.99
CA LEU A 88 9.87 3.41 -3.04
C LEU A 88 11.38 3.63 -2.92
N ALA A 89 12.09 2.84 -2.11
CA ALA A 89 13.56 2.87 -2.04
C ALA A 89 14.18 2.46 -3.38
N TYR A 90 13.72 1.35 -3.97
CA TYR A 90 14.15 0.88 -5.28
C TYR A 90 13.97 1.95 -6.38
N PHE A 91 12.81 2.61 -6.42
CA PHE A 91 12.57 3.72 -7.34
C PHE A 91 13.60 4.84 -7.16
N LYS A 92 13.88 5.25 -5.91
CA LYS A 92 14.85 6.31 -5.62
C LYS A 92 16.24 5.93 -6.12
N GLU A 93 16.70 4.72 -5.85
CA GLU A 93 18.03 4.24 -6.28
C GLU A 93 18.19 4.23 -7.81
N ASN A 94 17.14 3.85 -8.55
CA ASN A 94 17.23 3.61 -9.99
C ASN A 94 16.80 4.79 -10.87
N VAL A 95 15.93 5.68 -10.38
CA VAL A 95 15.43 6.83 -11.16
C VAL A 95 16.10 8.14 -10.74
N SER A 96 16.43 8.34 -9.46
CA SER A 96 17.03 9.60 -9.00
C SER A 96 18.52 9.74 -9.37
N CYS A 97 19.21 8.64 -9.72
CA CYS A 97 20.62 8.66 -10.10
C CYS A 97 20.91 9.15 -11.55
N ASN A 98 19.88 9.34 -12.39
CA ASN A 98 20.03 9.77 -13.79
C ASN A 98 19.99 11.31 -13.99
N ARG A 99 20.18 12.11 -12.93
CA ARG A 99 20.22 13.58 -13.00
C ARG A 99 21.65 14.18 -12.98
N LYS A 100 22.68 13.44 -13.39
CA LYS A 100 24.04 13.97 -13.53
C LYS A 100 24.46 14.09 -14.98
#